data_AF-W9GPI8-F1
#
_entry.id   AF-W9GPI8-F1
#
_cell.length_a   1.000
_cell.length_b   1.000
_cell.length_c   1.000
_cell.angle_alpha   90.00
_cell.angle_beta   90.00
_cell.angle_gamma   90.00
#
_symmetry.space_group_name_H-M   'P 1'
#
loop_
_entity.id
_entity.type
_entity.pdbx_description
1 polymer ?
#
loop_
_entity_poly.entity_id
_entity_poly.type
_entity_poly.pdbx_seq_one_letter_code
_entity_poly.pdbx_strand_id
1 'polypeptide(L)'
;MVEEMLAFRCIEVGHETIRQWALKFGQEFANIIRRRRPQPDDKWHMDEVVLKIAGKTNYLWRAVDQHGVVLDVLVQSRRDKKATKRLPRKLLKRQCRAPRVMITDKLDSYGAAKKEIMPGVEHRQHQGLNNHAENSHQPTRRRERQMKRFKSAKQAQRFLSAHDQVDNLLLPPRHRMTATDYRTERTRAFRAWHDVCGIERAA
;
A
#
# COMPACT_ATOMS: atom_id res chain seq x y z
N MET A 1 0.61 20.81 6.74
CA MET A 1 -0.44 20.08 7.49
C MET A 1 0.09 19.07 8.55
N VAL A 2 1.35 19.13 8.99
CA VAL A 2 1.86 18.27 10.11
C VAL A 2 2.75 19.13 11.00
N GLU A 3 3.66 19.88 10.39
CA GLU A 3 4.44 20.94 11.02
C GLU A 3 3.54 21.91 11.82
N GLU A 4 2.45 22.37 11.21
CA GLU A 4 1.46 23.27 11.81
C GLU A 4 0.64 22.57 12.90
N MET A 5 0.37 21.26 12.76
CA MET A 5 -0.31 20.48 13.80
C MET A 5 0.60 20.26 15.02
N LEU A 6 1.90 20.12 14.80
CA LEU A 6 2.90 20.00 15.85
C LEU A 6 3.19 21.37 16.49
N ALA A 7 3.25 22.43 15.70
CA ALA A 7 3.38 23.81 16.19
C ALA A 7 2.18 24.21 17.08
N PHE A 8 0.95 23.81 16.73
CA PHE A 8 -0.22 23.97 17.60
C PHE A 8 -0.06 23.25 18.95
N ARG A 9 0.77 22.21 19.02
CA ARG A 9 1.14 21.49 20.25
C ARG A 9 2.44 22.00 20.88
N CYS A 10 2.93 23.17 20.47
CA CYS A 10 4.19 23.78 20.92
C CYS A 10 5.43 22.92 20.59
N ILE A 11 5.36 22.10 19.54
CA ILE A 11 6.49 21.31 19.03
C ILE A 11 6.97 21.97 17.74
N GLU A 12 8.06 22.74 17.82
CA GLU A 12 8.67 23.39 16.66
C GLU A 12 9.53 22.41 15.88
N VAL A 13 9.08 22.06 14.67
CA VAL A 13 9.84 21.21 13.75
C VAL A 13 9.65 21.71 12.32
N GLY A 14 10.74 21.79 11.57
CA GLY A 14 10.66 22.13 10.15
C GLY A 14 10.17 20.94 9.30
N HIS A 15 9.60 21.24 8.13
CA HIS A 15 9.25 20.24 7.12
C HIS A 15 10.41 19.26 6.80
N GLU A 16 11.65 19.72 6.76
CA GLU A 16 12.81 18.86 6.47
C GLU A 16 13.05 17.84 7.60
N THR A 17 12.85 18.23 8.86
CA THR A 17 12.95 17.32 10.01
C THR A 17 11.91 16.19 9.88
N ILE A 18 10.66 16.54 9.57
CA ILE A 18 9.58 15.56 9.35
C ILE A 18 9.94 14.61 8.19
N ARG A 19 10.48 15.16 7.10
CA ARG A 19 10.94 14.36 5.95
C ARG A 19 12.06 13.39 6.34
N GLN A 20 13.03 13.84 7.12
CA GLN A 20 14.15 13.00 7.59
C GLN A 20 13.67 11.89 8.53
N TRP A 21 12.72 12.17 9.43
CA TRP A 21 12.09 11.14 10.27
C TRP A 21 11.36 10.10 9.42
N ALA A 22 10.58 10.52 8.43
CA ALA A 22 9.90 9.59 7.52
C ALA A 22 10.91 8.71 6.74
N LEU A 23 12.06 9.27 6.35
CA LEU A 23 13.14 8.52 5.70
C LEU A 23 13.83 7.54 6.64
N LYS A 24 14.09 7.95 7.88
CA LYS A 24 14.80 7.15 8.88
C LYS A 24 13.93 6.01 9.40
N PHE A 25 12.70 6.29 9.81
CA PHE A 25 11.86 5.34 10.54
C PHE A 25 10.77 4.69 9.69
N GLY A 26 10.31 5.36 8.63
CA GLY A 26 9.10 4.93 7.90
C GLY A 26 9.20 3.52 7.33
N GLN A 27 10.37 3.13 6.80
CA GLN A 27 10.54 1.79 6.24
C GLN A 27 10.60 0.70 7.31
N GLU A 28 11.21 1.00 8.46
CA GLU A 28 11.30 0.08 9.59
C GLU A 28 9.93 -0.19 10.19
N PHE A 29 9.17 0.87 10.50
CA PHE A 29 7.80 0.75 10.99
C PHE A 29 6.92 -0.03 10.02
N ALA A 30 7.02 0.24 8.72
CA ALA A 30 6.29 -0.50 7.70
C ALA A 30 6.67 -1.99 7.65
N ASN A 31 7.92 -2.34 7.95
CA ASN A 31 8.35 -3.73 8.03
C ASN A 31 7.79 -4.42 9.28
N ILE A 32 7.78 -3.75 10.43
CA ILE A 32 7.21 -4.29 11.67
C ILE A 32 5.70 -4.50 11.50
N ILE A 33 4.97 -3.49 11.00
CA ILE A 33 3.53 -3.58 10.72
C ILE A 33 3.25 -4.77 9.80
N ARG A 34 4.02 -4.89 8.71
CA ARG A 34 3.84 -5.98 7.75
C ARG A 34 4.08 -7.36 8.37
N ARG A 35 5.07 -7.51 9.26
CA ARG A 35 5.36 -8.78 9.96
C ARG A 35 4.28 -9.15 10.98
N ARG A 36 3.72 -8.18 11.68
CA ARG A 36 2.67 -8.39 12.69
C ARG A 36 1.28 -8.57 12.08
N ARG A 37 1.11 -8.21 10.82
CA ARG A 37 -0.17 -8.29 10.13
C ARG A 37 -0.64 -9.76 10.06
N PRO A 38 -1.92 -10.04 10.34
CA PRO A 38 -2.51 -11.34 10.06
C PRO A 38 -2.31 -11.73 8.59
N GLN A 39 -2.27 -13.04 8.34
CA GLN A 39 -2.09 -13.54 6.99
C GLN A 39 -3.19 -12.99 6.07
N PRO A 40 -2.83 -12.35 4.95
CA PRO A 40 -3.83 -11.79 4.05
C PRO A 40 -4.62 -12.87 3.33
N ASP A 41 -5.81 -12.47 2.87
CA ASP A 41 -6.73 -13.39 2.23
C ASP A 41 -6.19 -14.00 0.93
N ASP A 42 -6.80 -15.09 0.50
CA ASP A 42 -6.39 -15.85 -0.67
C ASP A 42 -6.89 -15.28 -2.00
N LYS A 43 -7.70 -14.22 -1.96
CA LYS A 43 -8.21 -13.52 -3.14
C LYS A 43 -7.45 -12.23 -3.36
N TRP A 44 -6.64 -12.17 -4.42
CA TRP A 44 -5.79 -11.02 -4.73
C TRP A 44 -6.36 -10.24 -5.92
N HIS A 45 -6.49 -8.93 -5.73
CA HIS A 45 -6.82 -7.98 -6.78
C HIS A 45 -5.55 -7.22 -7.15
N MET A 46 -5.24 -7.13 -8.44
CA MET A 46 -4.06 -6.45 -8.94
C MET A 46 -4.45 -5.43 -10.00
N ASP A 47 -3.92 -4.23 -9.84
CA ASP A 47 -4.19 -3.13 -10.75
C ASP A 47 -2.94 -2.25 -10.91
N GLU A 48 -2.91 -1.50 -12.00
CA GLU A 48 -1.86 -0.55 -12.27
C GLU A 48 -2.40 0.82 -12.62
N VAL A 49 -1.71 1.85 -12.12
CA VAL A 49 -2.06 3.23 -12.39
C VAL A 49 -0.87 4.02 -12.88
N VAL A 50 -1.11 4.93 -13.83
CA VAL A 50 -0.07 5.78 -14.40
C VAL A 50 0.34 6.89 -13.42
N LEU A 51 1.65 7.00 -13.15
CA LEU A 51 2.28 8.09 -12.41
C LEU A 51 3.16 8.92 -13.36
N LYS A 52 2.91 10.23 -13.46
CA LYS A 52 3.80 11.15 -14.18
C LYS A 52 4.81 11.75 -13.20
N ILE A 53 6.08 11.38 -13.34
CA ILE A 53 7.17 11.82 -12.47
C ILE A 53 8.19 12.56 -13.34
N ALA A 54 8.41 13.85 -13.08
CA ALA A 54 9.35 14.69 -13.84
C ALA A 54 9.19 14.57 -15.37
N GLY A 55 7.94 14.60 -15.86
CA GLY A 55 7.62 14.47 -17.28
C GLY A 55 7.66 13.05 -17.85
N LYS A 56 8.17 12.06 -17.09
CA LYS A 56 8.26 10.65 -17.53
C LYS A 56 7.11 9.81 -16.98
N THR A 57 6.55 8.98 -17.85
CA THR A 57 5.51 8.00 -17.50
C THR A 57 6.12 6.85 -16.70
N ASN A 58 5.56 6.61 -15.51
CA ASN A 58 5.83 5.45 -14.67
C ASN A 58 4.50 4.75 -14.37
N TYR A 59 4.58 3.51 -13.94
CA TYR A 59 3.44 2.65 -13.63
C TYR A 59 3.57 2.20 -12.18
N LEU A 60 2.51 2.47 -11.41
CA LEU A 60 2.35 2.01 -10.05
C LEU A 60 1.49 0.75 -10.07
N TRP A 61 2.12 -0.39 -9.84
CA TRP A 61 1.47 -1.67 -9.67
C TRP A 61 1.11 -1.86 -8.20
N ARG A 62 -0.12 -2.27 -7.94
CA ARG A 62 -0.63 -2.49 -6.59
C ARG A 62 -1.36 -3.83 -6.52
N ALA A 63 -1.15 -4.53 -5.42
CA ALA A 63 -1.94 -5.72 -5.08
C ALA A 63 -2.65 -5.49 -3.76
N VAL A 64 -3.94 -5.82 -3.71
CA VAL A 64 -4.78 -5.76 -2.53
C VAL A 64 -5.50 -7.09 -2.33
N ASP A 65 -5.90 -7.40 -1.10
CA ASP A 65 -6.83 -8.51 -0.85
C ASP A 65 -8.30 -8.10 -1.00
N GLN A 66 -9.21 -9.05 -0.80
CA GLN A 66 -10.65 -8.82 -0.87
C GLN A 66 -11.20 -7.80 0.13
N HIS A 67 -10.47 -7.54 1.22
CA HIS A 67 -10.84 -6.54 2.21
C HIS A 67 -10.29 -5.14 1.87
N GLY A 68 -9.53 -5.03 0.76
CA GLY A 68 -8.93 -3.78 0.29
C GLY A 68 -7.60 -3.47 0.97
N VAL A 69 -7.02 -4.42 1.70
CA VAL A 69 -5.76 -4.20 2.40
C VAL A 69 -4.61 -4.40 1.42
N VAL A 70 -3.69 -3.44 1.39
CA VAL A 70 -2.59 -3.41 0.43
C VAL A 70 -1.54 -4.45 0.79
N LEU A 71 -1.37 -5.45 -0.08
CA LEU A 71 -0.38 -6.52 0.08
C LEU A 71 1.02 -6.02 -0.26
N ASP A 72 1.17 -5.44 -1.45
CA ASP A 72 2.44 -4.91 -1.91
C ASP A 72 2.25 -3.94 -3.08
N VAL A 73 3.28 -3.12 -3.28
CA VAL A 73 3.31 -2.04 -4.26
C VAL A 73 4.66 -1.97 -4.96
N LEU A 74 4.63 -1.67 -6.25
CA LEU A 74 5.83 -1.56 -7.08
C LEU A 74 5.70 -0.45 -8.12
N VAL A 75 6.66 0.48 -8.15
CA VAL A 75 6.79 1.53 -9.16
C VAL A 75 7.78 1.08 -10.23
N GLN A 76 7.37 1.14 -11.49
CA GLN A 76 8.18 0.72 -12.63
C GLN A 76 8.07 1.71 -13.78
N SER A 77 9.11 1.81 -14.62
CA SER A 77 9.08 2.65 -15.82
C SER A 77 8.36 2.00 -17.01
N ARG A 78 8.11 0.68 -16.96
CA ARG A 78 7.56 -0.10 -18.08
C ARG A 78 6.27 -0.82 -17.67
N ARG A 79 5.39 -1.05 -18.66
CA ARG A 79 4.14 -1.82 -18.58
C ARG A 79 4.18 -3.09 -19.44
N ASP A 80 5.37 -3.70 -19.57
CA ASP A 80 5.56 -4.92 -20.34
C ASP A 80 5.33 -6.17 -19.48
N LYS A 81 5.21 -7.34 -20.12
CA LYS A 81 5.05 -8.64 -19.44
C LYS A 81 6.14 -8.90 -18.40
N LYS A 82 7.38 -8.45 -18.63
CA LYS A 82 8.50 -8.63 -17.68
C LYS A 82 8.28 -7.77 -16.43
N ALA A 83 7.72 -6.58 -16.58
CA ALA A 83 7.35 -5.71 -15.48
C ALA A 83 6.21 -6.31 -14.67
N THR A 84 5.12 -6.72 -15.32
CA THR A 84 3.94 -7.32 -14.67
C THR A 84 4.30 -8.51 -13.81
N LYS A 85 5.28 -9.33 -14.24
CA LYS A 85 5.78 -10.49 -13.48
C LYS A 85 6.44 -10.16 -12.14
N ARG A 86 6.97 -8.95 -11.95
CA ARG A 86 7.78 -8.62 -10.76
C ARG A 86 6.94 -8.54 -9.50
N LEU A 87 5.75 -7.94 -9.57
CA LEU A 87 4.88 -7.81 -8.39
C LEU A 87 4.36 -9.18 -7.90
N PRO A 88 3.81 -10.07 -8.74
CA PRO A 88 3.42 -11.43 -8.33
C PRO A 88 4.58 -12.25 -7.77
N ARG A 89 5.77 -12.22 -8.39
CA ARG A 89 6.95 -12.92 -7.86
C ARG A 89 7.33 -12.43 -6.46
N LYS A 90 7.30 -11.12 -6.27
CA LYS A 90 7.58 -10.48 -4.98
C LYS A 90 6.55 -10.90 -3.94
N LEU A 91 5.27 -10.94 -4.30
CA LEU A 91 4.18 -11.37 -3.42
C LEU A 91 4.28 -12.85 -3.05
N LEU A 92 4.47 -13.74 -4.02
CA LEU A 92 4.61 -15.18 -3.76
C LEU A 92 5.79 -15.48 -2.83
N LYS A 93 6.95 -14.85 -3.07
CA LYS A 93 8.12 -15.01 -2.20
C LYS A 93 7.86 -14.51 -0.78
N ARG A 94 7.03 -13.48 -0.62
CA ARG A 94 6.72 -12.87 0.69
C ARG A 94 5.64 -13.62 1.45
N GLN A 95 4.60 -14.07 0.76
CA GLN A 95 3.47 -14.76 1.36
C GLN A 95 3.68 -16.27 1.48
N CYS A 96 4.69 -16.81 0.79
CA CYS A 96 4.99 -18.24 0.69
C CYS A 96 3.78 -19.09 0.26
N ARG A 97 2.80 -18.48 -0.41
CA ARG A 97 1.54 -19.11 -0.83
C ARG A 97 1.00 -18.42 -2.08
N ALA A 98 0.40 -19.21 -2.97
CA ALA A 98 -0.35 -18.70 -4.11
C ALA A 98 -1.78 -18.30 -3.69
N PRO A 99 -2.36 -17.24 -4.28
CA PRO A 99 -3.77 -16.93 -4.09
C PRO A 99 -4.63 -18.03 -4.71
N ARG A 100 -5.85 -18.20 -4.19
CA ARG A 100 -6.87 -19.03 -4.81
C ARG A 100 -7.38 -18.38 -6.09
N VAL A 101 -7.63 -17.07 -6.05
CA VAL A 101 -8.13 -16.29 -7.19
C VAL A 101 -7.31 -15.02 -7.36
N MET A 102 -6.89 -14.76 -8.61
CA MET A 102 -6.32 -13.50 -9.05
C MET A 102 -7.35 -12.73 -9.87
N ILE A 103 -7.64 -11.50 -9.48
CA ILE A 103 -8.52 -10.58 -10.21
C ILE A 103 -7.68 -9.44 -10.75
N THR A 104 -7.83 -9.15 -12.03
CA THR A 104 -7.15 -8.04 -12.69
C THR A 104 -8.09 -7.33 -13.63
N ASP A 105 -7.70 -6.14 -14.07
CA ASP A 105 -8.30 -5.55 -15.26
C ASP A 105 -7.93 -6.36 -16.53
N LYS A 106 -8.46 -5.94 -17.68
CA LYS A 106 -8.32 -6.58 -18.99
C LYS A 106 -6.94 -6.39 -19.64
N LEU A 107 -5.90 -6.01 -18.89
CA LEU A 107 -4.55 -5.90 -19.44
C LEU A 107 -3.96 -7.29 -19.75
N ASP A 108 -3.69 -7.55 -21.03
CA ASP A 108 -3.16 -8.84 -21.53
C ASP A 108 -1.88 -9.31 -20.85
N SER A 109 -1.05 -8.37 -20.40
CA SER A 109 0.21 -8.68 -19.71
C SER A 109 0.01 -9.48 -18.42
N TYR A 110 -1.15 -9.35 -17.75
CA TYR A 110 -1.48 -10.14 -16.56
C TYR A 110 -1.72 -11.60 -16.90
N GLY A 111 -2.52 -11.90 -17.93
CA GLY A 111 -2.76 -13.27 -18.36
C GLY A 111 -1.46 -13.97 -18.77
N ALA A 112 -0.60 -13.25 -19.49
CA ALA A 112 0.71 -13.76 -19.88
C ALA A 112 1.66 -13.97 -18.69
N ALA A 113 1.63 -13.09 -17.67
CA ALA A 113 2.43 -13.25 -16.46
C ALA A 113 1.92 -14.40 -15.58
N LYS A 114 0.59 -14.55 -15.47
CA LYS A 114 -0.07 -15.61 -14.71
C LYS A 114 0.29 -16.99 -15.24
N LYS A 115 0.20 -17.20 -16.56
CA LYS A 115 0.51 -18.50 -17.18
C LYS A 115 1.91 -19.03 -16.79
N GLU A 116 2.87 -18.14 -16.58
CA GLU A 116 4.23 -18.54 -16.20
C GLU A 116 4.47 -18.63 -14.69
N ILE A 117 3.91 -17.72 -13.89
CA ILE A 117 4.23 -17.63 -12.46
C ILE A 117 3.26 -18.46 -11.62
N MET A 118 2.00 -18.54 -12.04
CA MET A 118 0.89 -19.10 -11.26
C MET A 118 -0.08 -19.86 -12.18
N PRO A 119 0.36 -20.92 -12.88
CA PRO A 119 -0.47 -21.60 -13.88
C PRO A 119 -1.77 -22.16 -13.29
N GLY A 120 -1.76 -22.66 -12.05
CA GLY A 120 -2.92 -23.25 -11.38
C GLY A 120 -3.88 -22.28 -10.68
N VAL A 121 -3.59 -20.98 -10.65
CA VAL A 121 -4.46 -19.99 -9.98
C VAL A 121 -5.66 -19.65 -10.85
N GLU A 122 -6.85 -19.48 -10.28
CA GLU A 122 -7.99 -19.00 -11.04
C GLU A 122 -7.78 -17.51 -11.41
N HIS A 123 -7.90 -17.14 -12.70
CA HIS A 123 -7.76 -15.76 -13.14
C HIS A 123 -9.10 -15.24 -13.66
N ARG A 124 -9.62 -14.19 -13.02
CA ARG A 124 -10.84 -13.51 -13.46
C ARG A 124 -10.50 -12.11 -13.97
N GLN A 125 -10.92 -11.81 -15.19
CA GLN A 125 -10.83 -10.47 -15.77
C GLN A 125 -12.22 -9.85 -15.75
N HIS A 126 -12.48 -8.95 -14.81
CA HIS A 126 -13.79 -8.30 -14.72
C HIS A 126 -13.66 -6.92 -14.08
N GLN A 127 -14.06 -5.89 -14.84
CA GLN A 127 -13.93 -4.48 -14.45
C GLN A 127 -14.57 -4.21 -13.08
N GLY A 128 -15.82 -4.63 -12.87
CA GLY A 128 -16.51 -4.42 -11.59
C GLY A 128 -15.92 -5.21 -10.40
N LEU A 129 -15.17 -6.29 -10.64
CA LEU A 129 -14.51 -7.03 -9.56
C LEU A 129 -13.19 -6.38 -9.15
N ASN A 130 -12.63 -5.50 -9.98
CA ASN A 130 -11.37 -4.81 -9.72
C ASN A 130 -11.53 -3.52 -8.91
N ASN A 131 -12.77 -3.12 -8.60
CA ASN A 131 -13.09 -1.91 -7.82
C ASN A 131 -12.30 -1.80 -6.51
N HIS A 132 -11.93 -2.91 -5.86
CA HIS A 132 -11.11 -2.90 -4.66
C HIS A 132 -9.69 -2.38 -4.92
N ALA A 133 -9.05 -2.83 -6.00
CA ALA A 133 -7.72 -2.36 -6.38
C ALA A 133 -7.80 -0.91 -6.88
N GLU A 134 -8.79 -0.56 -7.70
CA GLU A 134 -9.00 0.81 -8.18
C GLU A 134 -9.19 1.80 -7.01
N ASN A 135 -10.07 1.47 -6.06
CA ASN A 135 -10.33 2.31 -4.89
C ASN A 135 -9.09 2.46 -3.99
N SER A 136 -8.24 1.43 -3.94
CA SER A 136 -6.99 1.49 -3.17
C SER A 136 -5.98 2.50 -3.73
N HIS A 137 -6.16 2.99 -4.97
CA HIS A 137 -5.36 4.08 -5.52
C HIS A 137 -5.79 5.46 -5.02
N GLN A 138 -7.03 5.63 -4.54
CA GLN A 138 -7.53 6.97 -4.16
C GLN A 138 -6.71 7.64 -3.04
N PRO A 139 -6.34 6.97 -1.93
CA PRO A 139 -5.51 7.58 -0.89
C PRO A 139 -4.14 8.02 -1.44
N THR A 140 -3.53 7.18 -2.28
CA THR A 140 -2.27 7.49 -2.96
C THR A 140 -2.41 8.72 -3.86
N ARG A 141 -3.48 8.83 -4.64
CA ARG A 141 -3.73 10.00 -5.51
C ARG A 141 -3.94 11.29 -4.71
N ARG A 142 -4.66 11.22 -3.59
CA ARG A 142 -4.85 12.38 -2.69
C ARG A 142 -3.50 12.88 -2.19
N ARG A 143 -2.64 11.97 -1.74
CA ARG A 143 -1.27 12.31 -1.30
C ARG A 143 -0.39 12.85 -2.42
N GLU A 144 -0.40 12.20 -3.58
CA GLU A 144 0.36 12.66 -4.75
C GLU A 144 0.00 14.11 -5.12
N ARG A 145 -1.30 14.46 -5.08
CA ARG A 145 -1.77 15.82 -5.35
C ARG A 145 -1.32 16.81 -4.27
N GLN A 146 -1.49 16.46 -2.98
CA GLN A 146 -1.03 17.29 -1.86
C GLN A 146 0.48 17.56 -1.93
N MET A 147 1.28 16.57 -2.33
CA MET A 147 2.73 16.66 -2.42
C MET A 147 3.23 17.32 -3.72
N LYS A 148 2.34 17.86 -4.58
CA LYS A 148 2.69 18.40 -5.90
C LYS A 148 3.49 17.40 -6.75
N ARG A 149 3.03 16.14 -6.77
CA ARG A 149 3.60 14.97 -7.47
C ARG A 149 4.97 14.53 -6.95
N PHE A 150 5.27 13.24 -7.12
CA PHE A 150 6.58 12.68 -6.80
C PHE A 150 7.68 13.24 -7.69
N LYS A 151 8.88 13.43 -7.11
CA LYS A 151 10.05 13.97 -7.84
C LYS A 151 10.91 12.88 -8.47
N SER A 152 10.88 11.66 -7.93
CA SER A 152 11.55 10.48 -8.51
C SER A 152 10.79 9.18 -8.26
N ALA A 153 11.01 8.17 -9.11
CA ALA A 153 10.44 6.83 -8.93
C ALA A 153 10.93 6.14 -7.64
N LYS A 154 12.20 6.36 -7.25
CA LYS A 154 12.77 5.83 -6.01
C LYS A 154 12.10 6.46 -4.78
N GLN A 155 11.85 7.77 -4.82
CA GLN A 155 11.11 8.46 -3.76
C GLN A 155 9.67 7.96 -3.69
N ALA A 156 8.98 7.82 -4.82
CA ALA A 156 7.63 7.28 -4.88
C ALA A 156 7.56 5.86 -4.30
N GLN A 157 8.46 4.96 -4.72
CA GLN A 157 8.52 3.60 -4.18
C GLN A 157 8.71 3.59 -2.66
N ARG A 158 9.67 4.37 -2.14
CA ARG A 158 9.95 4.43 -0.70
C ARG A 158 8.74 4.94 0.08
N PHE A 159 8.15 6.04 -0.39
CA PHE A 159 6.96 6.62 0.22
C PHE A 159 5.80 5.62 0.27
N LEU A 160 5.43 5.03 -0.88
CA LEU A 160 4.29 4.12 -0.98
C LEU A 160 4.52 2.85 -0.16
N SER A 161 5.73 2.28 -0.20
CA SER A 161 6.07 1.08 0.58
C SER A 161 5.87 1.25 2.08
N ALA A 162 6.02 2.47 2.60
CA ALA A 162 5.79 2.80 4.01
C ALA A 162 4.35 3.25 4.25
N HIS A 163 3.90 4.24 3.50
CA HIS A 163 2.58 4.86 3.63
C HIS A 163 1.45 3.83 3.53
N ASP A 164 1.52 2.89 2.58
CA ASP A 164 0.46 1.89 2.42
C ASP A 164 0.36 0.93 3.62
N GLN A 165 1.47 0.63 4.29
CA GLN A 165 1.44 -0.22 5.48
C GLN A 165 0.91 0.52 6.70
N VAL A 166 1.27 1.80 6.83
CA VAL A 166 0.72 2.66 7.89
C VAL A 166 -0.78 2.86 7.68
N ASP A 167 -1.22 3.12 6.46
CA ASP A 167 -2.63 3.25 6.11
C ASP A 167 -3.40 1.96 6.39
N ASN A 168 -2.86 0.79 6.03
CA ASN A 168 -3.48 -0.50 6.34
C ASN A 168 -3.77 -0.68 7.83
N LEU A 169 -2.91 -0.13 8.70
CA LEU A 169 -3.10 -0.20 10.16
C LEU A 169 -4.06 0.88 10.67
N LEU A 170 -3.89 2.13 10.22
CA LEU A 170 -4.53 3.29 10.83
C LEU A 170 -5.83 3.73 10.17
N LEU A 171 -6.09 3.29 8.93
CA LEU A 171 -7.26 3.70 8.14
C LEU A 171 -8.17 2.51 7.81
N PRO A 172 -8.79 1.86 8.81
CA PRO A 172 -9.76 0.81 8.55
C PRO A 172 -10.95 1.38 7.76
N PRO A 173 -11.62 0.57 6.92
CA PRO A 173 -12.69 1.01 6.04
C PRO A 173 -13.94 1.43 6.83
N ARG A 174 -13.98 2.68 7.30
CA ARG A 174 -15.04 3.26 8.15
C ARG A 174 -16.46 3.02 7.60
N HIS A 175 -16.64 3.06 6.29
CA HIS A 175 -17.95 2.88 5.64
C HIS A 175 -18.51 1.44 5.75
N ARG A 176 -17.71 0.47 6.22
CA ARG A 176 -18.12 -0.93 6.41
C ARG A 176 -18.32 -1.31 7.88
N MET A 177 -18.21 -0.35 8.79
CA MET A 177 -18.16 -0.61 10.24
C MET A 177 -19.19 0.22 10.96
N THR A 178 -19.75 -0.32 12.04
CA THR A 178 -20.51 0.48 12.99
C THR A 178 -19.57 1.47 13.71
N ALA A 179 -20.14 2.50 14.34
CA ALA A 179 -19.35 3.45 15.12
C ALA A 179 -18.58 2.76 16.27
N THR A 180 -19.16 1.75 16.90
CA THR A 180 -18.57 0.97 17.99
C THR A 180 -17.40 0.12 17.49
N ASP A 181 -17.59 -0.60 16.39
CA ASP A 181 -16.52 -1.42 15.80
C ASP A 181 -15.36 -0.57 15.33
N TYR A 182 -15.64 0.58 14.71
CA TYR A 182 -14.61 1.52 14.26
C TYR A 182 -13.78 2.06 15.44
N ARG A 183 -14.41 2.40 16.57
CA ARG A 183 -13.69 2.85 17.78
C ARG A 183 -12.83 1.74 18.38
N THR A 184 -13.33 0.52 18.38
CA THR A 184 -12.60 -0.67 18.86
C THR A 184 -11.39 -0.95 17.99
N GLU A 185 -11.56 -1.00 16.67
CA GLU A 185 -10.46 -1.24 15.74
C GLU A 185 -9.43 -0.11 15.77
N ARG A 186 -9.87 1.15 15.88
CA ARG A 186 -8.96 2.29 16.06
C ARG A 186 -8.14 2.17 17.34
N THR A 187 -8.76 1.75 18.45
CA THR A 187 -8.05 1.51 19.71
C THR A 187 -7.00 0.41 19.56
N ARG A 188 -7.34 -0.68 18.87
CA ARG A 188 -6.43 -1.78 18.55
C ARG A 188 -5.26 -1.30 17.68
N ALA A 189 -5.55 -0.55 16.62
CA ALA A 189 -4.56 0.04 15.72
C ALA A 189 -3.59 0.94 16.47
N PHE A 190 -4.07 1.77 17.41
CA PHE A 190 -3.21 2.63 18.23
C PHE A 190 -2.31 1.85 19.20
N ARG A 191 -2.82 0.76 19.80
CA ARG A 191 -1.97 -0.13 20.61
C ARG A 191 -0.86 -0.76 19.74
N ALA A 192 -1.23 -1.32 18.60
CA ALA A 192 -0.25 -1.89 17.67
C ALA A 192 0.77 -0.85 17.17
N TRP A 193 0.34 0.39 16.91
CA TRP A 193 1.23 1.48 16.52
C TRP A 193 2.21 1.86 17.64
N HIS A 194 1.74 1.93 18.87
CA HIS A 194 2.57 2.19 20.05
C HIS A 194 3.67 1.11 20.21
N ASP A 195 3.29 -0.16 20.04
CA ASP A 195 4.22 -1.28 20.06
C ASP A 195 5.19 -1.30 18.86
N VAL A 196 4.83 -0.69 17.73
CA VAL A 196 5.70 -0.53 16.54
C VAL A 196 6.72 0.57 16.79
N CYS A 197 6.31 1.66 17.44
CA CYS A 197 7.18 2.78 17.78
C CYS A 197 8.07 2.49 19.00
N GLY A 198 7.87 1.36 19.69
CA GLY A 198 8.64 1.02 20.90
C GLY A 198 8.40 2.00 22.05
N ILE A 199 7.26 2.66 22.05
CA ILE A 199 6.86 3.50 23.19
C ILE A 199 6.41 2.49 24.27
N GLU A 200 6.89 2.64 25.50
CA GLU A 200 6.29 1.97 26.66
C GLU A 200 5.21 2.89 27.22
N ARG A 201 4.02 2.34 27.55
CA ARG A 201 2.96 3.17 28.10
C ARG A 201 3.44 3.54 29.49
N ALA A 202 3.62 4.83 29.76
CA ALA A 202 3.78 5.30 31.13
C ALA A 202 2.60 4.73 31.95
N ALA A 203 2.94 3.95 32.97
CA ALA A 203 2.00 3.28 33.87
C ALA A 203 1.19 4.31 34.68
#